data_AF-A0AAU1GZF1-F1
#
_entry.id   AF-A0AAU1GZF1-F1
#
_cell.length_a   1.000
_cell.length_b   1.000
_cell.length_c   1.000
_cell.angle_alpha   90.00
_cell.angle_beta   90.00
_cell.angle_gamma   90.00
#
_symmetry.space_group_name_H-M   'P 1'
#
loop_
_entity.id
_entity.type
_entity.pdbx_description
1 polymer ?
#
loop_
_entity_poly.entity_id
_entity_poly.type
_entity_poly.pdbx_seq_one_letter_code
_entity_poly.pdbx_strand_id
1 'polypeptide(L)'
;MGELRADWRLRLRRGGADGPVCGAGVLLTQDRMLTCAHVVGEADTRMWVEFAESPGIPPVGARVAPDGWLPGLDGAAGEDIAVLALDSPRPQAAPAPLGRRLERGREVWIGGYSQAFDDGMWLSGRISGLHGDWVQLDAGTNAEVVRPGFSGAAVQTRGERPGTEEVVGLVVSWRGDLELAPPVENDLAFSYMIPVDRIAALVPLVAELSGPDGWDRGLERRLRHWFAGGEEPAVRFGVVARGTGRDRALQHQLHRAHLVCRGGATRREELVETLVAQLRPPRHQRNAYRDWLLEGGRVPDRSDGGRPAGSGPVLAVIGLDEDPDPVALVSLLVRVRTLGFRLLVVFRRADGAGLTEVAGQLLVPALEERAEVLVRRVERIEREWSGLRGMVESASLVPRPAVDAATRRHRLRELGLLADPQDRLTELKQLLRELRDDLDRSNGSGRPGQPGQPGQPDQPDRPAQPGLPGQRPGRGPAERR
;
A
#
# COMPACT_ATOMS: atom_id res chain seq x y z
N MET A 1 -4.27 -15.45 4.39
CA MET A 1 -5.33 -14.86 5.23
C MET A 1 -4.90 -13.44 5.62
N GLY A 2 -4.86 -12.49 4.67
CA GLY A 2 -4.17 -11.20 4.84
C GLY A 2 -4.91 -9.98 4.27
N GLU A 3 -6.18 -10.12 3.90
CA GLU A 3 -6.95 -9.09 3.19
C GLU A 3 -8.02 -8.39 4.06
N LEU A 4 -8.13 -8.70 5.35
CA LEU A 4 -9.16 -8.10 6.22
C LEU A 4 -8.68 -6.89 7.03
N ARG A 5 -7.38 -6.60 7.05
CA ARG A 5 -6.79 -5.53 7.86
C ARG A 5 -6.54 -4.26 7.05
N ALA A 6 -6.96 -3.11 7.58
CA ALA A 6 -6.77 -1.81 6.97
C ALA A 6 -6.08 -0.83 7.94
N ASP A 7 -4.95 -0.25 7.51
CA ASP A 7 -4.22 0.74 8.30
C ASP A 7 -5.01 2.05 8.48
N TRP A 8 -5.98 2.32 7.62
CA TRP A 8 -6.72 3.57 7.61
C TRP A 8 -7.94 3.59 8.53
N ARG A 9 -8.31 2.46 9.14
CA ARG A 9 -9.37 2.41 10.16
C ARG A 9 -8.79 2.78 11.52
N LEU A 10 -9.30 3.87 12.09
CA LEU A 10 -8.74 4.48 13.28
C LEU A 10 -9.71 4.36 14.46
N ARG A 11 -9.14 4.15 15.64
CA ARG A 11 -9.83 4.19 16.93
C ARG A 11 -9.40 5.46 17.67
N LEU A 12 -10.36 6.22 18.21
CA LEU A 12 -10.11 7.49 18.88
C LEU A 12 -10.35 7.37 20.37
N ARG A 13 -9.45 7.97 21.15
CA ARG A 13 -9.51 8.06 22.61
C ARG A 13 -9.36 9.51 23.08
N ARG A 14 -10.04 9.85 24.19
CA ARG A 14 -9.97 11.17 24.83
C ARG A 14 -9.16 11.11 26.13
N GLY A 15 -8.45 12.19 26.47
CA GLY A 15 -7.70 12.35 27.72
C GLY A 15 -6.30 11.72 27.74
N GLY A 16 -6.11 10.55 27.11
CA GLY A 16 -4.82 9.86 27.05
C GLY A 16 -4.80 8.71 26.04
N ALA A 17 -3.61 8.15 25.78
CA ALA A 17 -3.46 6.98 24.92
C ALA A 17 -4.22 5.76 25.46
N ASP A 18 -4.31 5.63 26.78
CA ASP A 18 -5.10 4.59 27.47
C ASP A 18 -6.50 5.08 27.89
N GLY A 19 -6.92 6.26 27.41
CA GLY A 19 -8.23 6.83 27.71
C GLY A 19 -9.37 6.04 27.09
N PRO A 20 -10.64 6.27 27.48
CA PRO A 20 -11.77 5.53 26.92
C PRO A 20 -11.90 5.76 25.41
N VAL A 21 -12.30 4.71 24.68
CA VAL A 21 -12.68 4.82 23.27
C VAL A 21 -13.93 5.69 23.16
N CYS A 22 -13.86 6.73 22.35
CA CYS A 22 -14.96 7.69 22.16
C CYS A 22 -15.47 7.77 20.73
N GLY A 23 -14.80 7.11 19.78
CA GLY A 23 -15.23 7.09 18.38
C GLY A 23 -14.25 6.41 17.45
N ALA A 24 -14.53 6.53 16.15
CA ALA A 24 -13.73 6.00 15.06
C ALA A 24 -13.32 7.10 14.07
N GLY A 25 -12.44 6.76 13.13
CA GLY A 25 -11.99 7.71 12.11
C GLY A 25 -11.34 7.03 10.91
N VAL A 26 -11.03 7.85 9.92
CA VAL A 26 -10.47 7.42 8.63
C VAL A 26 -9.20 8.20 8.33
N LEU A 27 -8.10 7.50 8.07
CA LEU A 27 -6.85 8.13 7.65
C LEU A 27 -6.95 8.66 6.21
N LEU A 28 -6.75 9.97 6.01
CA LEU A 28 -6.82 10.64 4.70
C LEU A 28 -5.46 10.74 4.03
N THR A 29 -4.44 11.12 4.80
CA THR A 29 -3.03 11.21 4.39
C THR A 29 -2.17 10.66 5.52
N GLN A 30 -0.84 10.68 5.38
CA GLN A 30 0.06 10.24 6.47
C GLN A 30 -0.08 11.11 7.73
N ASP A 31 -0.67 12.29 7.65
CA ASP A 31 -0.70 13.31 8.69
C ASP A 31 -2.08 13.95 8.88
N ARG A 32 -3.11 13.48 8.16
CA ARG A 32 -4.50 13.95 8.27
C ARG A 32 -5.44 12.77 8.39
N MET A 33 -6.46 12.96 9.22
CA MET A 33 -7.55 12.01 9.37
C MET A 33 -8.90 12.72 9.44
N LEU A 34 -9.96 11.94 9.28
CA LEU A 34 -11.34 12.38 9.24
C LEU A 34 -12.16 11.65 10.31
N THR A 35 -13.07 12.35 10.98
CA THR A 35 -14.02 11.82 11.96
C THR A 35 -15.23 12.77 12.07
N CYS A 36 -16.16 12.47 12.99
CA CYS A 36 -17.27 13.34 13.34
C CYS A 36 -16.82 14.40 14.36
N ALA A 37 -17.36 15.61 14.28
CA ALA A 37 -16.99 16.68 15.20
C ALA A 37 -17.46 16.40 16.63
N HIS A 38 -18.64 15.82 16.82
CA HIS A 38 -19.13 15.46 18.16
C HIS A 38 -18.24 14.42 18.87
N VAL A 39 -17.50 13.58 18.13
CA VAL A 39 -16.51 12.64 18.69
C VAL A 39 -15.36 13.40 19.35
N VAL A 40 -14.94 14.51 18.74
CA VAL A 40 -13.91 15.39 19.28
C VAL A 40 -14.47 16.19 20.47
N GLY A 41 -15.70 16.68 20.35
CA GLY A 41 -16.39 17.50 21.34
C GLY A 41 -16.06 18.98 21.18
N GLU A 42 -14.80 19.36 21.45
CA GLU A 42 -14.33 20.75 21.34
C GLU A 42 -13.11 20.84 20.40
N ALA A 43 -13.02 21.92 19.61
CA ALA A 43 -12.03 22.03 18.54
C ALA A 43 -10.56 21.98 19.00
N ASP A 44 -10.28 22.41 20.23
CA ASP A 44 -8.94 22.41 20.83
C ASP A 44 -8.59 21.11 21.57
N THR A 45 -9.55 20.19 21.69
CA THR A 45 -9.36 18.89 22.36
C THR A 45 -8.27 18.08 21.65
N ARG A 46 -7.31 17.59 22.44
CA ARG A 46 -6.33 16.61 21.95
C ARG A 46 -6.94 15.22 21.95
N MET A 47 -6.94 14.59 20.78
CA MET A 47 -7.36 13.21 20.60
C MET A 47 -6.14 12.29 20.52
N TRP A 48 -6.31 11.04 20.91
CA TRP A 48 -5.34 9.97 20.65
C TRP A 48 -5.90 9.03 19.59
N VAL A 49 -5.07 8.77 18.57
CA VAL A 49 -5.41 8.02 17.37
C VAL A 49 -4.64 6.71 17.38
N GLU A 50 -5.37 5.61 17.29
CA GLU A 50 -4.82 4.26 17.26
C GLU A 50 -5.16 3.56 15.94
N PHE A 51 -4.18 2.86 15.40
CA PHE A 51 -4.29 2.07 14.16
C PHE A 51 -4.75 0.66 14.54
N ALA A 52 -6.02 0.52 14.87
CA ALA A 52 -6.55 -0.62 15.63
C ALA A 52 -6.23 -2.00 15.01
N GLU A 53 -6.17 -2.08 13.68
CA GLU A 53 -5.89 -3.34 12.97
C GLU A 53 -4.40 -3.55 12.64
N SER A 54 -3.58 -2.52 12.91
CA SER A 54 -2.16 -2.46 12.63
C SER A 54 -1.39 -2.07 13.90
N PRO A 55 -1.33 -2.96 14.91
CA PRO A 55 -0.74 -2.67 16.23
C PRO A 55 0.77 -2.37 16.18
N GLY A 56 1.44 -2.67 15.06
CA GLY A 56 2.83 -2.25 14.82
C GLY A 56 3.00 -0.75 14.57
N ILE A 57 1.91 0.00 14.40
CA ILE A 57 1.92 1.45 14.22
C ILE A 57 1.58 2.10 15.56
N PRO A 58 2.51 2.86 16.17
CA PRO A 58 2.29 3.42 17.49
C PRO A 58 1.18 4.48 17.46
N PRO A 59 0.38 4.59 18.54
CA PRO A 59 -0.59 5.66 18.71
C PRO A 59 0.02 7.05 18.52
N VAL A 60 -0.81 8.02 18.17
CA VAL A 60 -0.37 9.40 17.93
C VAL A 60 -1.41 10.38 18.44
N GLY A 61 -0.95 11.48 19.02
CA GLY A 61 -1.84 12.60 19.32
C GLY A 61 -2.30 13.29 18.04
N ALA A 62 -3.49 13.86 18.08
CA ALA A 62 -4.06 14.61 16.97
C ALA A 62 -4.92 15.77 17.50
N ARG A 63 -5.03 16.82 16.69
CA ARG A 63 -5.87 18.00 16.95
C ARG A 63 -6.59 18.41 15.70
N VAL A 64 -7.68 19.14 15.83
CA VAL A 64 -8.39 19.66 14.66
C VAL A 64 -7.45 20.53 13.83
N ALA A 65 -7.39 20.26 12.53
CA ALA A 65 -6.59 21.02 11.59
C ALA A 65 -7.22 22.41 11.36
N PRO A 66 -6.44 23.42 10.93
CA PRO A 66 -7.01 24.67 10.44
C PRO A 66 -8.10 24.41 9.40
N ASP A 67 -9.24 25.09 9.53
CA ASP A 67 -10.43 24.95 8.66
C ASP A 67 -11.04 23.55 8.62
N GLY A 68 -10.60 22.65 9.51
CA GLY A 68 -11.06 21.27 9.62
C GLY A 68 -12.21 21.08 10.60
N TRP A 69 -12.80 22.14 11.15
CA TRP A 69 -13.85 22.06 12.16
C TRP A 69 -15.22 22.45 11.59
N LEU A 70 -16.09 21.46 11.41
CA LEU A 70 -17.48 21.65 11.04
C LEU A 70 -18.31 20.94 12.14
N PRO A 71 -18.80 21.63 13.18
CA PRO A 71 -19.44 21.00 14.33
C PRO A 71 -20.95 20.76 14.17
N GLY A 72 -21.45 20.75 12.94
CA GLY A 72 -22.85 20.97 12.55
C GLY A 72 -23.92 20.64 13.60
N LEU A 73 -24.47 21.67 14.26
CA LEU A 73 -25.71 21.61 15.06
C LEU A 73 -26.46 22.96 15.21
N ASP A 74 -25.85 24.14 14.94
CA ASP A 74 -26.50 25.47 15.13
C ASP A 74 -26.57 26.39 13.88
N GLY A 75 -26.31 25.88 12.67
CA GLY A 75 -26.31 26.72 11.47
C GLY A 75 -26.69 25.98 10.19
N ALA A 76 -27.36 26.68 9.28
CA ALA A 76 -27.91 26.16 8.02
C ALA A 76 -26.86 25.65 7.00
N ALA A 77 -25.59 25.49 7.39
CA ALA A 77 -24.47 25.13 6.51
C ALA A 77 -23.43 24.18 7.15
N GLY A 78 -23.56 23.78 8.42
CA GLY A 78 -22.56 22.95 9.11
C GLY A 78 -22.94 21.47 9.10
N GLU A 79 -22.06 20.61 8.57
CA GLU A 79 -22.11 19.15 8.78
C GLU A 79 -21.30 18.78 10.02
N ASP A 80 -21.53 17.60 10.59
CA ASP A 80 -20.78 17.05 11.74
C ASP A 80 -19.47 16.37 11.29
N ILE A 81 -18.48 17.18 10.90
CA ILE A 81 -17.21 16.74 10.31
C ILE A 81 -16.03 17.40 11.02
N ALA A 82 -15.04 16.58 11.38
CA ALA A 82 -13.74 17.05 11.85
C ALA A 82 -12.59 16.43 11.05
N VAL A 83 -11.69 17.27 10.54
CA VAL A 83 -10.39 16.88 9.99
C VAL A 83 -9.33 17.16 11.04
N LEU A 84 -8.61 16.13 11.46
CA LEU A 84 -7.55 16.25 12.47
C LEU A 84 -6.18 16.13 11.81
N ALA A 85 -5.24 16.96 12.26
CA ALA A 85 -3.81 16.83 11.99
C ALA A 85 -3.16 15.96 13.07
N LEU A 86 -2.37 14.98 12.64
CA LEU A 86 -1.58 14.14 13.54
C LEU A 86 -0.34 14.90 14.00
N ASP A 87 0.04 14.77 15.28
CA ASP A 87 1.23 15.41 15.86
C ASP A 87 2.52 15.01 15.13
N SER A 88 2.53 13.82 14.54
CA SER A 88 3.59 13.35 13.66
C SER A 88 3.02 12.44 12.57
N PRO A 89 3.57 12.46 11.34
CA PRO A 89 3.10 11.57 10.28
C PRO A 89 3.25 10.09 10.64
N ARG A 90 2.38 9.25 10.07
CA ARG A 90 2.39 7.78 10.17
C ARG A 90 2.61 7.19 8.79
N PRO A 91 3.84 7.26 8.27
CA PRO A 91 4.10 6.93 6.90
C PRO A 91 4.00 5.43 6.58
N GLN A 92 3.95 4.59 7.61
CA GLN A 92 3.74 3.15 7.50
C GLN A 92 2.27 2.79 7.19
N ALA A 93 1.33 3.68 7.48
CA ALA A 93 -0.10 3.46 7.30
C ALA A 93 -0.55 3.86 5.89
N ALA A 94 -1.22 2.95 5.18
CA ALA A 94 -1.84 3.26 3.91
C ALA A 94 -3.13 4.09 4.10
N PRO A 95 -3.27 5.27 3.49
CA PRO A 95 -4.51 6.05 3.59
C PRO A 95 -5.70 5.43 2.86
N ALA A 96 -6.90 5.78 3.30
CA ALA A 96 -8.15 5.23 2.79
C ALA A 96 -8.37 5.58 1.30
N PRO A 97 -8.78 4.61 0.47
CA PRO A 97 -9.34 4.90 -0.85
C PRO A 97 -10.74 5.52 -0.68
N LEU A 98 -10.96 6.71 -1.25
CA LEU A 98 -12.22 7.44 -1.12
C LEU A 98 -13.02 7.34 -2.41
N GLY A 99 -14.27 6.87 -2.32
CA GLY A 99 -15.21 6.75 -3.43
C GLY A 99 -16.36 7.73 -3.28
N ARG A 100 -16.65 8.52 -4.33
CA ARG A 100 -17.78 9.48 -4.35
C ARG A 100 -19.08 8.87 -4.87
N ARG A 101 -19.01 7.68 -5.49
CA ARG A 101 -20.18 7.05 -6.13
C ARG A 101 -20.98 6.26 -5.11
N LEU A 102 -22.28 6.50 -5.08
CA LEU A 102 -23.24 5.75 -4.29
C LEU A 102 -24.29 5.14 -5.19
N GLU A 103 -24.65 3.90 -4.90
CA GLU A 103 -25.68 3.15 -5.62
C GLU A 103 -26.68 2.63 -4.60
N ARG A 104 -27.96 2.95 -4.83
CA ARG A 104 -29.04 2.45 -3.98
C ARG A 104 -29.08 0.92 -4.01
N GLY A 105 -29.30 0.30 -2.85
CA GLY A 105 -29.35 -1.13 -2.65
C GLY A 105 -27.98 -1.80 -2.54
N ARG A 106 -26.89 -1.07 -2.78
CA ARG A 106 -25.52 -1.59 -2.67
C ARG A 106 -25.20 -1.91 -1.21
N GLU A 107 -24.58 -3.07 -1.03
CA GLU A 107 -24.11 -3.55 0.27
C GLU A 107 -22.90 -2.74 0.73
N VAL A 108 -22.91 -2.43 2.03
CA VAL A 108 -21.83 -1.72 2.72
C VAL A 108 -21.42 -2.48 3.96
N TRP A 109 -20.17 -2.27 4.36
CA TRP A 109 -19.61 -2.75 5.61
C TRP A 109 -19.15 -1.57 6.45
N ILE A 110 -19.25 -1.72 7.76
CA ILE A 110 -18.88 -0.69 8.74
C ILE A 110 -18.04 -1.37 9.81
N GLY A 111 -16.81 -0.90 9.99
CA GLY A 111 -15.94 -1.33 11.08
C GLY A 111 -15.82 -0.20 12.10
N GLY A 112 -16.41 -0.37 13.28
CA GLY A 112 -16.38 0.64 14.35
C GLY A 112 -15.88 0.07 15.68
N TYR A 113 -15.61 0.97 16.62
CA TYR A 113 -15.04 0.64 17.94
C TYR A 113 -15.94 1.22 19.03
N SER A 114 -16.22 0.47 20.08
CA SER A 114 -16.99 1.00 21.22
C SER A 114 -16.36 0.52 22.51
N GLN A 115 -16.69 1.15 23.64
CA GLN A 115 -16.17 0.74 24.94
C GLN A 115 -16.48 -0.73 25.29
N ALA A 116 -17.59 -1.28 24.76
CA ALA A 116 -17.94 -2.69 24.95
C ALA A 116 -17.21 -3.64 23.98
N PHE A 117 -16.64 -3.11 22.89
CA PHE A 117 -16.01 -3.84 21.80
C PHE A 117 -14.74 -3.11 21.35
N ASP A 118 -13.74 -3.06 22.22
CA ASP A 118 -12.46 -2.39 21.94
C ASP A 118 -11.73 -3.04 20.76
N ASP A 119 -11.87 -4.35 20.54
CA ASP A 119 -11.31 -5.10 19.40
C ASP A 119 -12.00 -4.78 18.06
N GLY A 120 -13.05 -3.95 18.08
CA GLY A 120 -13.84 -3.57 16.92
C GLY A 120 -14.96 -4.55 16.61
N MET A 121 -16.00 -4.05 15.94
CA MET A 121 -17.14 -4.84 15.49
C MET A 121 -17.49 -4.47 14.05
N TRP A 122 -17.84 -5.50 13.28
CA TRP A 122 -18.23 -5.38 11.88
C TRP A 122 -19.74 -5.45 11.75
N LEU A 123 -20.31 -4.45 11.08
CA LEU A 123 -21.71 -4.41 10.71
C LEU A 123 -21.82 -4.40 9.18
N SER A 124 -22.91 -4.94 8.66
CA SER A 124 -23.28 -4.84 7.25
C SER A 124 -24.64 -4.16 7.10
N GLY A 125 -24.83 -3.48 5.99
CA GLY A 125 -26.09 -2.80 5.68
C GLY A 125 -26.23 -2.54 4.18
N ARG A 126 -27.32 -1.87 3.80
CA ARG A 126 -27.57 -1.46 2.42
C ARG A 126 -27.90 0.02 2.33
N ILE A 127 -27.40 0.66 1.28
CA ILE A 127 -27.72 2.07 0.99
C ILE A 127 -29.20 2.17 0.57
N SER A 128 -30.04 2.84 1.35
CA SER A 128 -31.49 2.87 1.09
C SER A 128 -31.96 4.15 0.41
N GLY A 129 -31.38 5.31 0.74
CA GLY A 129 -31.71 6.58 0.09
C GLY A 129 -31.16 7.80 0.84
N LEU A 130 -31.36 8.98 0.25
CA LEU A 130 -31.04 10.26 0.89
C LEU A 130 -32.10 10.64 1.93
N HIS A 131 -31.65 11.22 3.03
CA HIS A 131 -32.45 11.86 4.07
C HIS A 131 -31.82 13.22 4.40
N GLY A 132 -32.33 14.28 3.77
CA GLY A 132 -31.64 15.57 3.74
C GLY A 132 -30.30 15.44 2.99
N ASP A 133 -29.22 15.92 3.61
CA ASP A 133 -27.84 15.79 3.10
C ASP A 133 -27.15 14.48 3.54
N TRP A 134 -27.83 13.64 4.34
CA TRP A 134 -27.31 12.35 4.83
C TRP A 134 -27.87 11.18 4.04
N VAL A 135 -27.22 10.03 4.15
CA VAL A 135 -27.66 8.77 3.53
C VAL A 135 -28.06 7.79 4.62
N GLN A 136 -29.25 7.20 4.46
CA GLN A 136 -29.74 6.13 5.31
C GLN A 136 -29.13 4.78 4.91
N LEU A 137 -28.74 4.02 5.92
CA LEU A 137 -28.22 2.66 5.82
C LEU A 137 -29.19 1.72 6.53
N ASP A 138 -29.84 0.85 5.75
CA ASP A 138 -30.76 -0.14 6.29
C ASP A 138 -29.97 -1.38 6.74
N ALA A 139 -30.24 -1.81 7.96
CA ALA A 139 -29.73 -3.04 8.54
C ALA A 139 -30.78 -4.15 8.44
N GLY A 140 -30.35 -5.41 8.28
CA GLY A 140 -31.26 -6.55 8.21
C GLY A 140 -31.84 -6.91 9.58
N THR A 141 -31.11 -6.59 10.66
CA THR A 141 -31.53 -6.82 12.04
C THR A 141 -31.17 -5.65 12.97
N ASN A 142 -31.85 -5.54 14.12
CA ASN A 142 -31.48 -4.55 15.15
C ASN A 142 -30.06 -4.74 15.72
N ALA A 143 -29.49 -5.96 15.63
CA ALA A 143 -28.11 -6.22 16.05
C ALA A 143 -27.07 -5.60 15.10
N GLU A 144 -27.48 -5.31 13.87
CA GLU A 144 -26.66 -4.72 12.81
C GLU A 144 -26.72 -3.18 12.78
N VAL A 145 -27.48 -2.57 13.70
CA VAL A 145 -27.55 -1.11 13.86
C VAL A 145 -26.32 -0.59 14.58
N VAL A 146 -25.80 0.53 14.07
CA VAL A 146 -24.69 1.28 14.65
C VAL A 146 -25.02 1.68 16.10
N ARG A 147 -24.03 1.54 17.00
CA ARG A 147 -24.13 1.89 18.43
C ARG A 147 -23.16 3.02 18.80
N PRO A 148 -23.32 3.67 19.97
CA PRO A 148 -22.33 4.65 20.46
C PRO A 148 -20.89 4.12 20.37
N GLY A 149 -19.99 4.93 19.80
CA GLY A 149 -18.60 4.58 19.49
C GLY A 149 -18.31 4.35 18.00
N PHE A 150 -19.32 4.05 17.20
CA PHE A 150 -19.15 3.90 15.74
C PHE A 150 -19.13 5.24 14.99
N SER A 151 -19.45 6.35 15.64
CA SER A 151 -19.37 7.68 15.01
C SER A 151 -17.97 7.96 14.46
N GLY A 152 -17.92 8.45 13.22
CA GLY A 152 -16.69 8.65 12.46
C GLY A 152 -16.14 7.37 11.80
N ALA A 153 -16.78 6.21 11.98
CA ALA A 153 -16.37 4.97 11.31
C ALA A 153 -16.58 5.05 9.80
N ALA A 154 -15.69 4.40 9.06
CA ALA A 154 -15.80 4.33 7.62
C ALA A 154 -16.96 3.43 7.20
N VAL A 155 -17.78 3.91 6.27
CA VAL A 155 -18.70 3.07 5.50
C VAL A 155 -17.99 2.69 4.21
N GLN A 156 -17.75 1.41 4.00
CA GLN A 156 -16.99 0.92 2.85
C GLN A 156 -17.86 0.07 1.92
N THR A 157 -17.64 0.21 0.62
CA THR A 157 -18.15 -0.73 -0.38
C THR A 157 -17.01 -1.61 -0.87
N ARG A 158 -17.34 -2.85 -1.26
CA ARG A 158 -16.40 -3.71 -1.98
C ARG A 158 -16.39 -3.26 -3.44
N GLY A 159 -15.21 -3.10 -4.02
CA GLY A 159 -15.07 -2.91 -5.47
C GLY A 159 -15.20 -4.23 -6.23
N GLU A 160 -15.11 -4.16 -7.56
CA GLU A 160 -15.27 -5.32 -8.45
C GLU A 160 -14.18 -6.38 -8.27
N ARG A 161 -13.03 -6.02 -7.68
CA ARG A 161 -11.92 -6.94 -7.40
C ARG A 161 -11.70 -7.06 -5.88
N PRO A 162 -11.26 -8.22 -5.38
CA PRO A 162 -10.78 -8.34 -4.01
C PRO A 162 -9.68 -7.30 -3.71
N GLY A 163 -9.74 -6.66 -2.53
CA GLY A 163 -8.77 -5.64 -2.11
C GLY A 163 -8.93 -4.26 -2.77
N THR A 164 -10.07 -4.00 -3.42
CA THR A 164 -10.46 -2.66 -3.88
C THR A 164 -11.66 -2.15 -3.10
N GLU A 165 -11.61 -2.22 -1.77
CA GLU A 165 -12.59 -1.53 -0.94
C GLU A 165 -12.46 -0.01 -1.15
N GLU A 166 -13.58 0.71 -1.11
CA GLU A 166 -13.62 2.17 -1.12
C GLU A 166 -14.46 2.67 0.04
N VAL A 167 -13.96 3.66 0.77
CA VAL A 167 -14.73 4.40 1.77
C VAL A 167 -15.66 5.35 1.02
N VAL A 168 -16.96 5.20 1.25
CA VAL A 168 -18.01 5.97 0.57
C VAL A 168 -18.75 6.93 1.50
N GLY A 169 -18.51 6.85 2.81
CA GLY A 169 -19.05 7.78 3.80
C GLY A 169 -18.49 7.57 5.20
N LEU A 170 -18.93 8.43 6.11
CA LEU A 170 -18.68 8.32 7.55
C LEU A 170 -19.99 8.11 8.28
N VAL A 171 -20.02 7.17 9.21
CA VAL A 171 -21.13 7.01 10.16
C VAL A 171 -21.21 8.24 11.06
N VAL A 172 -22.41 8.83 11.19
CA VAL A 172 -22.62 10.02 12.02
C VAL A 172 -23.49 9.71 13.22
N SER A 173 -24.64 9.11 12.97
CA SER A 173 -25.63 8.85 14.01
C SER A 173 -26.40 7.57 13.73
N TRP A 174 -27.09 7.12 14.75
CA TRP A 174 -28.07 6.04 14.65
C TRP A 174 -29.43 6.59 15.12
N ARG A 175 -30.51 5.89 14.74
CA ARG A 175 -31.91 6.32 14.95
C ARG A 175 -32.24 6.81 16.37
N GLY A 176 -31.57 6.30 17.41
CA GLY A 176 -31.85 6.64 18.80
C GLY A 176 -31.37 8.03 19.25
N ASP A 177 -30.49 8.70 18.49
CA ASP A 177 -29.88 9.97 18.91
C ASP A 177 -30.67 11.23 18.44
N LEU A 178 -31.69 11.07 17.58
CA LEU A 178 -32.40 12.20 16.97
C LEU A 178 -33.56 12.78 17.81
N GLU A 179 -33.70 12.43 19.10
CA GLU A 179 -34.80 12.83 19.99
C GLU A 179 -36.23 12.60 19.43
N LEU A 180 -36.37 11.85 18.35
CA LEU A 180 -37.65 11.53 17.73
C LEU A 180 -38.28 10.34 18.47
N ALA A 181 -39.48 10.54 19.01
CA ALA A 181 -40.23 9.50 19.69
C ALA A 181 -40.38 8.27 18.76
N PRO A 182 -40.03 7.06 19.24
CA PRO A 182 -40.11 5.86 18.41
C PRO A 182 -41.58 5.58 18.06
N PRO A 183 -41.94 5.38 16.77
CA PRO A 183 -43.22 4.79 16.42
C PRO A 183 -43.36 3.43 17.11
N VAL A 184 -44.53 3.23 17.74
CA VAL A 184 -44.85 2.13 18.67
C VAL A 184 -44.77 0.74 18.01
N GLU A 185 -44.73 0.68 16.69
CA GLU A 185 -44.57 -0.53 15.88
C GLU A 185 -43.56 -0.25 14.76
N ASN A 186 -42.29 -0.62 14.92
CA ASN A 186 -41.39 -0.81 13.76
C ASN A 186 -40.04 -1.45 14.15
N ASP A 187 -39.80 -2.64 13.59
CA ASP A 187 -38.50 -3.34 13.50
C ASP A 187 -37.49 -2.62 12.56
N LEU A 188 -37.63 -1.31 12.37
CA LEU A 188 -36.80 -0.54 11.44
C LEU A 188 -35.42 -0.24 12.05
N ALA A 189 -34.44 -1.04 11.64
CA ALA A 189 -33.04 -0.96 11.99
C ALA A 189 -32.28 -0.11 10.95
N PHE A 190 -32.00 1.17 11.21
CA PHE A 190 -31.21 2.00 10.28
C PHE A 190 -30.25 2.96 10.96
N SER A 191 -29.21 3.35 10.23
CA SER A 191 -28.15 4.28 10.65
C SER A 191 -27.95 5.37 9.58
N TYR A 192 -27.29 6.48 9.93
CA TYR A 192 -26.99 7.56 8.98
C TYR A 192 -25.50 7.69 8.72
N MET A 193 -25.17 8.06 7.49
CA MET A 193 -23.82 8.46 7.10
C MET A 193 -23.81 9.81 6.38
N ILE A 194 -22.72 10.56 6.54
CA ILE A 194 -22.38 11.64 5.60
C ILE A 194 -21.60 11.00 4.44
N PRO A 195 -22.07 11.13 3.20
CA PRO A 195 -21.40 10.53 2.05
C PRO A 195 -20.12 11.30 1.70
N VAL A 196 -19.09 10.61 1.21
CA VAL A 196 -17.80 11.23 0.80
C VAL A 196 -18.01 12.35 -0.22
N ASP A 197 -19.02 12.25 -1.09
CA ASP A 197 -19.37 13.31 -2.03
C ASP A 197 -19.76 14.63 -1.33
N ARG A 198 -20.53 14.53 -0.24
CA ARG A 198 -20.91 15.68 0.60
C ARG A 198 -19.70 16.22 1.37
N ILE A 199 -18.89 15.34 1.94
CA ILE A 199 -17.65 15.73 2.63
C ILE A 199 -16.72 16.47 1.67
N ALA A 200 -16.56 15.98 0.43
CA ALA A 200 -15.77 16.63 -0.60
C ALA A 200 -16.28 18.03 -0.96
N ALA A 201 -17.59 18.27 -0.93
CA ALA A 201 -18.15 19.60 -1.20
C ALA A 201 -17.75 20.64 -0.13
N LEU A 202 -17.42 20.20 1.09
CA LEU A 202 -17.14 21.06 2.24
C LEU A 202 -15.66 21.07 2.64
N VAL A 203 -14.95 19.98 2.37
CA VAL A 203 -13.55 19.77 2.77
C VAL A 203 -12.68 19.64 1.52
N PRO A 204 -11.93 20.70 1.15
CA PRO A 204 -11.10 20.71 -0.06
C PRO A 204 -10.11 19.54 -0.15
N LEU A 205 -9.54 19.13 0.98
CA LEU A 205 -8.65 17.97 1.04
C LEU A 205 -9.35 16.68 0.60
N VAL A 206 -10.61 16.47 1.00
CA VAL A 206 -11.37 15.28 0.62
C VAL A 206 -11.78 15.35 -0.85
N ALA A 207 -12.14 16.52 -1.38
CA ALA A 207 -12.36 16.72 -2.82
C ALA A 207 -11.12 16.36 -3.64
N GLU A 208 -9.95 16.81 -3.20
CA GLU A 208 -8.68 16.53 -3.87
C GLU A 208 -8.36 15.03 -3.85
N LEU A 209 -8.47 14.37 -2.69
CA LEU A 209 -8.11 12.97 -2.53
C LEU A 209 -9.08 11.99 -3.19
N SER A 210 -10.36 12.35 -3.29
CA SER A 210 -11.41 11.54 -3.93
C SER A 210 -11.55 11.80 -5.43
N GLY A 211 -10.79 12.74 -5.98
CA GLY A 211 -10.71 13.00 -7.41
C GLY A 211 -9.92 11.94 -8.19
N PRO A 212 -10.04 11.88 -9.52
CA PRO A 212 -9.35 10.90 -10.37
C PRO A 212 -7.82 10.96 -10.23
N ASP A 213 -7.28 12.15 -9.98
CA ASP A 213 -5.85 12.41 -9.80
C ASP A 213 -5.45 12.55 -8.32
N GLY A 214 -6.33 12.16 -7.39
CA GLY A 214 -6.11 12.31 -5.95
C GLY A 214 -4.95 11.46 -5.44
N TRP A 215 -4.82 10.22 -5.95
CA TRP A 215 -3.79 9.27 -5.52
C TRP A 215 -3.44 8.22 -6.59
N ASP A 216 -2.18 8.16 -7.05
CA ASP A 216 -1.74 7.14 -8.02
C ASP A 216 -1.39 5.82 -7.31
N ARG A 217 -2.42 4.99 -7.08
CA ARG A 217 -2.30 3.65 -6.48
C ARG A 217 -1.41 2.71 -7.30
N GLY A 218 -1.35 2.91 -8.63
CA GLY A 218 -0.49 2.12 -9.51
C GLY A 218 0.98 2.42 -9.27
N LEU A 219 1.34 3.70 -9.16
CA LEU A 219 2.68 4.13 -8.81
C LEU A 219 3.05 3.68 -7.40
N GLU A 220 2.14 3.84 -6.43
CA GLU A 220 2.36 3.40 -5.06
C GLU A 220 2.75 1.91 -5.00
N ARG A 221 1.98 1.02 -5.64
CA ARG A 221 2.29 -0.42 -5.68
C ARG A 221 3.65 -0.71 -6.32
N ARG A 222 3.95 -0.05 -7.44
CA ARG A 222 5.25 -0.24 -8.14
C ARG A 222 6.43 0.25 -7.29
N LEU A 223 6.28 1.36 -6.59
CA LEU A 223 7.30 1.87 -5.67
C LEU A 223 7.46 0.92 -4.48
N ARG A 224 6.37 0.47 -3.85
CA ARG A 224 6.40 -0.49 -2.75
C ARG A 224 7.13 -1.78 -3.15
N HIS A 225 6.82 -2.33 -4.32
CA HIS A 225 7.50 -3.50 -4.86
C HIS A 225 8.99 -3.24 -5.09
N TRP A 226 9.34 -2.09 -5.68
CA TRP A 226 10.74 -1.73 -5.88
C TRP A 226 11.49 -1.56 -4.54
N PHE A 227 10.92 -0.88 -3.56
CA PHE A 227 11.53 -0.68 -2.23
C PHE A 227 11.70 -1.99 -1.45
N ALA A 228 10.78 -2.96 -1.59
CA ALA A 228 10.90 -4.27 -0.95
C ALA A 228 12.16 -5.05 -1.38
N GLY A 229 12.81 -4.62 -2.46
CA GLY A 229 13.96 -5.32 -3.01
C GLY A 229 13.55 -6.54 -3.82
N GLY A 230 14.51 -7.14 -4.49
CA GLY A 230 14.30 -8.32 -5.33
C GLY A 230 14.76 -8.11 -6.77
N GLU A 231 13.92 -8.51 -7.70
CA GLU A 231 14.21 -8.68 -9.12
C GLU A 231 14.09 -7.41 -9.98
N GLU A 232 14.12 -6.26 -9.32
CA GLU A 232 14.02 -4.96 -9.98
C GLU A 232 15.39 -4.30 -10.16
N PRO A 233 15.57 -3.47 -11.21
CA PRO A 233 16.80 -2.71 -11.41
C PRO A 233 17.17 -1.85 -10.19
N ALA A 234 18.47 -1.69 -9.95
CA ALA A 234 19.00 -0.89 -8.85
C ALA A 234 18.65 0.61 -8.99
N VAL A 235 18.36 1.08 -10.20
CA VAL A 235 17.94 2.45 -10.49
C VAL A 235 16.50 2.47 -10.96
N ARG A 236 15.67 3.32 -10.36
CA ARG A 236 14.33 3.65 -10.80
C ARG A 236 14.24 5.14 -11.05
N PHE A 237 13.62 5.51 -12.16
CA PHE A 237 13.42 6.91 -12.52
C PHE A 237 11.96 7.21 -12.83
N GLY A 238 11.57 8.48 -12.73
CA GLY A 238 10.27 8.94 -13.22
C GLY A 238 10.07 10.44 -13.10
N VAL A 239 9.07 10.94 -13.83
CA VAL A 239 8.60 12.33 -13.73
C VAL A 239 7.37 12.36 -12.83
N VAL A 240 7.39 13.24 -11.82
CA VAL A 240 6.33 13.41 -10.83
C VAL A 240 6.18 14.91 -10.51
N ALA A 241 5.21 15.53 -11.17
CA ALA A 241 4.84 16.92 -10.93
C ALA A 241 4.27 17.10 -9.50
N ARG A 242 4.57 18.25 -8.88
CA ARG A 242 4.14 18.57 -7.51
C ARG A 242 2.61 18.62 -7.39
N GLY A 243 2.08 18.21 -6.24
CA GLY A 243 0.65 18.29 -5.94
C GLY A 243 -0.24 17.31 -6.71
N THR A 244 0.33 16.47 -7.57
CA THR A 244 -0.41 15.40 -8.25
C THR A 244 -0.60 14.19 -7.33
N GLY A 245 -1.56 13.30 -7.62
CA GLY A 245 -1.70 12.03 -6.92
C GLY A 245 -0.47 11.12 -7.01
N ARG A 246 0.37 11.33 -8.04
CA ARG A 246 1.69 10.70 -8.15
C ARG A 246 2.67 11.23 -7.12
N ASP A 247 2.65 12.53 -6.85
CA ASP A 247 3.49 13.16 -5.81
C ASP A 247 3.07 12.66 -4.43
N ARG A 248 1.76 12.59 -4.13
CA ARG A 248 1.27 12.00 -2.87
C ARG A 248 1.70 10.54 -2.70
N ALA A 249 1.53 9.72 -3.75
CA ALA A 249 1.97 8.32 -3.75
C ALA A 249 3.50 8.19 -3.57
N LEU A 250 4.28 9.08 -4.18
CA LEU A 250 5.72 9.15 -4.01
C LEU A 250 6.10 9.51 -2.58
N GLN A 251 5.58 10.64 -2.04
CA GLN A 251 5.81 11.07 -0.66
C GLN A 251 5.47 9.95 0.33
N HIS A 252 4.37 9.23 0.08
CA HIS A 252 3.98 8.10 0.91
C HIS A 252 5.10 7.06 1.04
N GLN A 253 5.76 6.72 -0.07
CA GLN A 253 6.78 5.67 -0.08
C GLN A 253 8.18 6.14 0.34
N LEU A 254 8.44 7.45 0.50
CA LEU A 254 9.78 7.95 0.82
C LEU A 254 10.31 7.51 2.19
N HIS A 255 9.44 7.15 3.14
CA HIS A 255 9.88 6.60 4.43
C HIS A 255 10.65 5.28 4.32
N ARG A 256 10.57 4.61 3.16
CA ARG A 256 11.33 3.38 2.86
C ARG A 256 12.73 3.67 2.32
N ALA A 257 13.01 4.93 1.95
CA ALA A 257 14.35 5.35 1.58
C ALA A 257 15.20 5.51 2.83
N HIS A 258 16.48 5.17 2.73
CA HIS A 258 17.43 5.37 3.83
C HIS A 258 17.89 6.82 3.86
N LEU A 259 18.01 7.43 2.68
CA LEU A 259 18.38 8.82 2.49
C LEU A 259 17.45 9.47 1.47
N VAL A 260 17.08 10.73 1.71
CA VAL A 260 16.28 11.54 0.79
C VAL A 260 17.02 12.85 0.53
N CYS A 261 17.38 13.08 -0.73
CA CYS A 261 17.92 14.34 -1.24
C CYS A 261 16.82 15.09 -1.97
N ARG A 262 16.68 16.39 -1.72
CA ARG A 262 15.75 17.25 -2.46
C ARG A 262 16.56 18.23 -3.30
N GLY A 263 16.41 18.18 -4.62
CA GLY A 263 17.12 19.09 -5.52
C GLY A 263 16.79 20.55 -5.20
N GLY A 264 17.83 21.39 -5.22
CA GLY A 264 17.74 22.81 -4.87
C GLY A 264 17.61 23.09 -3.36
N ALA A 265 17.28 22.10 -2.52
CA ALA A 265 17.16 22.27 -1.07
C ALA A 265 18.31 21.62 -0.29
N THR A 266 18.74 20.42 -0.68
CA THR A 266 19.88 19.73 -0.06
C THR A 266 21.16 20.14 -0.77
N ARG A 267 22.15 20.66 -0.04
CA ARG A 267 23.46 20.99 -0.62
C ARG A 267 24.23 19.71 -0.93
N ARG A 268 25.05 19.74 -1.97
CA ARG A 268 25.84 18.56 -2.41
C ARG A 268 26.78 18.07 -1.31
N GLU A 269 27.43 18.99 -0.61
CA GLU A 269 28.35 18.69 0.49
C GLU A 269 27.62 18.04 1.67
N GLU A 270 26.41 18.51 1.98
CA GLU A 270 25.56 17.96 3.03
C GLU A 270 25.12 16.53 2.69
N LEU A 271 24.74 16.29 1.43
CA LEU A 271 24.43 14.95 0.94
C LEU A 271 25.65 14.01 1.10
N VAL A 272 26.85 14.47 0.72
CA VAL A 272 28.08 13.67 0.85
C VAL A 272 28.40 13.36 2.31
N GLU A 273 28.31 14.34 3.22
CA GLU A 273 28.52 14.08 4.65
C GLU A 273 27.54 13.04 5.18
N THR A 274 26.26 13.14 4.78
CA THR A 274 25.24 12.19 5.18
C THR A 274 25.50 10.79 4.60
N LEU A 275 25.93 10.70 3.35
CA LEU A 275 26.32 9.44 2.70
C LEU A 275 27.52 8.80 3.41
N VAL A 276 28.56 9.56 3.73
CA VAL A 276 29.74 9.08 4.43
C VAL A 276 29.37 8.61 5.84
N ALA A 277 28.51 9.34 6.55
CA ALA A 277 27.99 8.93 7.84
C ALA A 277 27.18 7.62 7.76
N GLN A 278 26.41 7.42 6.68
CA GLN A 278 25.64 6.20 6.44
C GLN A 278 26.53 5.00 6.08
N LEU A 279 27.57 5.23 5.28
CA LEU A 279 28.54 4.21 4.86
C LEU A 279 29.42 3.71 6.01
N ARG A 280 29.68 4.56 7.00
CA ARG A 280 30.55 4.29 8.16
C ARG A 280 31.91 3.68 7.75
N PRO A 281 32.66 4.30 6.81
CA PRO A 281 33.99 3.81 6.46
C PRO A 281 34.94 3.88 7.67
N PRO A 282 36.05 3.12 7.66
CA PRO A 282 37.11 3.28 8.66
C PRO A 282 37.52 4.75 8.81
N ARG A 283 37.75 5.21 10.05
CA ARG A 283 38.01 6.63 10.34
C ARG A 283 39.10 7.26 9.45
N HIS A 284 40.16 6.51 9.14
CA HIS A 284 41.26 6.96 8.30
C HIS A 284 40.89 7.12 6.81
N GLN A 285 39.82 6.47 6.34
CA GLN A 285 39.32 6.59 4.97
C GLN A 285 38.17 7.59 4.82
N ARG A 286 37.65 8.15 5.92
CA ARG A 286 36.48 9.04 5.88
C ARG A 286 36.65 10.19 4.88
N ASN A 287 37.80 10.87 4.92
CA ASN A 287 38.09 11.98 4.01
C ASN A 287 38.28 11.48 2.58
N ALA A 288 38.94 10.34 2.37
CA ALA A 288 39.09 9.75 1.04
C ALA A 288 37.73 9.43 0.38
N TYR A 289 36.75 8.91 1.15
CA TYR A 289 35.38 8.70 0.66
C TYR A 289 34.67 10.02 0.34
N ARG A 290 34.83 11.03 1.19
CA ARG A 290 34.25 12.36 1.00
C ARG A 290 34.77 13.01 -0.28
N ASP A 291 36.10 13.09 -0.41
CA ASP A 291 36.78 13.73 -1.53
C ASP A 291 36.46 13.00 -2.84
N TRP A 292 36.48 11.66 -2.81
CA TRP A 292 36.07 10.86 -3.98
C TRP A 292 34.60 11.06 -4.37
N LEU A 293 33.68 11.19 -3.41
CA LEU A 293 32.27 11.44 -3.73
C LEU A 293 32.04 12.83 -4.35
N LEU A 294 32.81 13.84 -3.94
CA LEU A 294 32.73 15.21 -4.47
C LEU A 294 33.44 15.34 -5.82
N GLU A 295 34.71 14.94 -5.86
CA GLU A 295 35.66 15.26 -6.94
C GLU A 295 35.90 14.09 -7.90
N GLY A 296 35.58 12.86 -7.48
CA GLY A 296 35.87 11.65 -8.24
C GLY A 296 37.31 11.15 -8.04
N GLY A 297 37.89 10.54 -9.08
CA GLY A 297 39.24 9.98 -9.02
C GLY A 297 39.30 8.54 -8.50
N ARG A 298 40.36 8.20 -7.77
CA ARG A 298 40.63 6.83 -7.32
C ARG A 298 39.60 6.40 -6.28
N VAL A 299 38.89 5.31 -6.57
CA VAL A 299 37.92 4.71 -5.64
C VAL A 299 38.65 4.29 -4.35
N PRO A 300 38.19 4.71 -3.17
CA PRO A 300 38.75 4.27 -1.89
C PRO A 300 38.62 2.75 -1.73
N ASP A 301 39.58 2.14 -1.04
CA ASP A 301 39.55 0.70 -0.78
C ASP A 301 38.28 0.35 0.02
N ARG A 302 37.52 -0.63 -0.47
CA ARG A 302 36.40 -1.17 0.29
C ARG A 302 36.95 -2.04 1.39
N SER A 303 36.51 -1.79 2.62
CA SER A 303 36.65 -2.82 3.64
C SER A 303 35.87 -4.04 3.16
N ASP A 304 36.47 -5.23 3.17
CA ASP A 304 35.88 -6.53 2.78
C ASP A 304 34.65 -6.95 3.64
N GLY A 305 34.09 -6.03 4.43
CA GLY A 305 32.79 -6.19 5.06
C GLY A 305 31.75 -6.42 3.97
N GLY A 306 31.33 -7.67 3.86
CA GLY A 306 30.62 -8.21 2.71
C GLY A 306 29.49 -7.32 2.19
N ARG A 307 29.30 -7.40 0.86
CA ARG A 307 28.13 -6.86 0.16
C ARG A 307 26.90 -7.05 1.05
N PRO A 308 26.17 -5.99 1.45
CA PRO A 308 25.10 -6.11 2.43
C PRO A 308 24.16 -7.23 2.00
N ALA A 309 23.86 -8.16 2.92
CA ALA A 309 22.96 -9.26 2.67
C ALA A 309 21.55 -8.68 2.42
N GLY A 310 21.21 -8.46 1.16
CA GLY A 310 19.96 -7.82 0.74
C GLY A 310 20.14 -6.85 -0.43
N SER A 311 19.05 -6.21 -0.83
CA SER A 311 19.12 -5.08 -1.77
C SER A 311 19.76 -3.90 -1.03
N GLY A 312 20.87 -3.35 -1.51
CA GLY A 312 21.63 -2.30 -0.81
C GLY A 312 20.82 -1.04 -0.43
N PRO A 313 21.41 -0.12 0.36
CA PRO A 313 20.69 1.04 0.89
C PRO A 313 20.08 1.90 -0.22
N VAL A 314 18.95 2.53 0.07
CA VAL A 314 18.19 3.30 -0.92
C VAL A 314 18.40 4.80 -0.72
N LEU A 315 18.85 5.48 -1.76
CA LEU A 315 18.89 6.94 -1.86
C LEU A 315 17.79 7.39 -2.82
N ALA A 316 16.87 8.22 -2.34
CA ALA A 316 15.87 8.89 -3.15
C ALA A 316 16.29 10.33 -3.43
N VAL A 317 16.31 10.74 -4.69
CA VAL A 317 16.59 12.11 -5.14
C VAL A 317 15.33 12.67 -5.77
N ILE A 318 14.76 13.70 -5.17
CA ILE A 318 13.48 14.28 -5.56
C ILE A 318 13.69 15.67 -6.14
N GLY A 319 13.25 15.87 -7.38
CA GLY A 319 13.44 17.13 -8.11
C GLY A 319 14.88 17.31 -8.57
N LEU A 320 15.49 16.30 -9.19
CA LEU A 320 16.87 16.40 -9.69
C LEU A 320 17.05 17.57 -10.66
N ASP A 321 16.03 17.87 -11.45
CA ASP A 321 15.93 19.01 -12.36
C ASP A 321 15.79 20.38 -11.67
N GLU A 322 15.55 20.40 -10.36
CA GLU A 322 15.52 21.62 -9.54
C GLU A 322 16.88 21.90 -8.87
N ASP A 323 17.86 20.99 -9.02
CA ASP A 323 19.23 21.22 -8.54
C ASP A 323 19.92 22.31 -9.39
N PRO A 324 20.73 23.20 -8.80
CA PRO A 324 21.48 24.22 -9.56
C PRO A 324 22.48 23.60 -10.54
N ASP A 325 22.94 22.37 -10.31
CA ASP A 325 23.85 21.66 -11.21
C ASP A 325 23.50 20.15 -11.24
N PRO A 326 22.46 19.79 -12.04
CA PRO A 326 21.96 18.43 -12.14
C PRO A 326 23.01 17.44 -12.68
N VAL A 327 23.90 17.88 -13.58
CA VAL A 327 24.89 17.02 -14.22
C VAL A 327 25.94 16.54 -13.22
N ALA A 328 26.46 17.41 -12.36
CA ALA A 328 27.40 16.97 -11.34
C ALA A 328 26.70 16.19 -10.22
N LEU A 329 25.41 16.46 -9.93
CA LEU A 329 24.64 15.59 -9.05
C LEU A 329 24.51 14.18 -9.64
N VAL A 330 24.21 14.02 -10.94
CA VAL A 330 24.21 12.71 -11.61
C VAL A 330 25.58 12.04 -11.50
N SER A 331 26.67 12.78 -11.72
CA SER A 331 28.03 12.26 -11.57
C SER A 331 28.32 11.71 -10.17
N LEU A 332 27.82 12.38 -9.13
CA LEU A 332 27.86 11.89 -7.75
C LEU A 332 27.03 10.62 -7.59
N LEU A 333 25.82 10.57 -8.15
CA LEU A 333 24.95 9.40 -8.06
C LEU A 333 25.55 8.17 -8.75
N VAL A 334 26.31 8.34 -9.84
CA VAL A 334 27.06 7.24 -10.48
C VAL A 334 28.03 6.62 -9.47
N ARG A 335 28.78 7.46 -8.74
CA ARG A 335 29.71 7.01 -7.70
C ARG A 335 28.98 6.30 -6.56
N VAL A 336 27.88 6.88 -6.06
CA VAL A 336 27.05 6.28 -5.01
C VAL A 336 26.50 4.91 -5.42
N ARG A 337 26.07 4.75 -6.68
CA ARG A 337 25.63 3.47 -7.21
C ARG A 337 26.74 2.41 -7.18
N THR A 338 27.98 2.78 -7.47
CA THR A 338 29.09 1.80 -7.40
C THR A 338 29.20 1.21 -6.00
N LEU A 339 28.92 1.99 -4.95
CA LEU A 339 28.91 1.57 -3.54
C LEU A 339 27.76 0.61 -3.18
N GLY A 340 26.92 0.25 -4.15
CA GLY A 340 25.83 -0.71 -3.95
C GLY A 340 24.50 -0.06 -3.55
N PHE A 341 24.40 1.27 -3.58
CA PHE A 341 23.13 1.95 -3.37
C PHE A 341 22.15 1.68 -4.49
N ARG A 342 20.87 1.62 -4.13
CA ARG A 342 19.74 1.67 -5.05
C ARG A 342 19.24 3.11 -5.12
N LEU A 343 18.92 3.57 -6.32
CA LEU A 343 18.61 4.96 -6.58
C LEU A 343 17.17 5.11 -7.07
N LEU A 344 16.40 5.96 -6.39
CA LEU A 344 15.13 6.46 -6.89
C LEU A 344 15.34 7.91 -7.34
N VAL A 345 15.30 8.18 -8.64
CA VAL A 345 15.53 9.52 -9.20
C VAL A 345 14.22 10.08 -9.74
N VAL A 346 13.79 11.21 -9.21
CA VAL A 346 12.52 11.84 -9.61
C VAL A 346 12.78 13.23 -10.18
N PHE A 347 12.20 13.48 -11.34
CA PHE A 347 12.14 14.79 -11.98
C PHE A 347 10.78 15.43 -11.71
N ARG A 348 10.72 16.76 -11.58
CA ARG A 348 9.45 17.48 -11.51
C ARG A 348 8.88 17.77 -12.89
N ARG A 349 9.75 17.91 -13.89
CA ARG A 349 9.37 18.20 -15.28
C ARG A 349 9.90 17.16 -16.25
N ALA A 350 9.19 16.97 -17.35
CA ALA A 350 9.59 16.02 -18.40
C ALA A 350 10.76 16.51 -19.25
N ASP A 351 10.97 17.83 -19.31
CA ASP A 351 12.05 18.52 -20.02
C ASP A 351 13.17 19.00 -19.08
N GLY A 352 13.22 18.44 -17.86
CA GLY A 352 14.20 18.84 -16.84
C GLY A 352 15.64 18.53 -17.25
N ALA A 353 16.56 19.43 -16.89
CA ALA A 353 17.99 19.25 -17.12
C ALA A 353 18.52 18.00 -16.37
N GLY A 354 19.49 17.30 -16.97
CA GLY A 354 20.05 16.07 -16.41
C GLY A 354 19.33 14.78 -16.83
N LEU A 355 18.22 14.85 -17.58
CA LEU A 355 17.46 13.66 -18.00
C LEU A 355 18.31 12.72 -18.87
N THR A 356 19.05 13.27 -19.84
CA THR A 356 19.93 12.51 -20.74
C THR A 356 21.06 11.84 -19.97
N GLU A 357 21.64 12.54 -19.00
CA GLU A 357 22.70 12.04 -18.14
C GLU A 357 22.20 10.93 -17.22
N VAL A 358 21.01 11.07 -16.63
CA VAL A 358 20.39 10.00 -15.84
C VAL A 358 20.12 8.77 -16.71
N ALA A 359 19.59 8.95 -17.92
CA ALA A 359 19.33 7.85 -18.83
C ALA A 359 20.62 7.11 -19.21
N GLY A 360 21.64 7.84 -19.67
CA GLY A 360 22.90 7.27 -20.15
C GLY A 360 23.81 6.73 -19.05
N GLN A 361 23.97 7.45 -17.94
CA GLN A 361 24.98 7.12 -16.92
C GLN A 361 24.45 6.29 -15.75
N LEU A 362 23.14 6.30 -15.49
CA LEU A 362 22.55 5.56 -14.38
C LEU A 362 21.62 4.45 -14.86
N LEU A 363 20.64 4.78 -15.71
CA LEU A 363 19.57 3.85 -16.05
C LEU A 363 20.04 2.74 -17.00
N VAL A 364 20.70 3.09 -18.11
CA VAL A 364 21.20 2.08 -19.07
C VAL A 364 22.13 1.08 -18.37
N PRO A 365 23.19 1.49 -17.63
CA PRO A 365 24.04 0.54 -16.92
C PRO A 365 23.29 -0.34 -15.91
N ALA A 366 22.30 0.21 -15.20
CA ALA A 366 21.51 -0.55 -14.22
C ALA A 366 20.61 -1.60 -14.87
N LEU A 367 20.08 -1.32 -16.06
CA LEU A 367 19.26 -2.26 -16.81
C LEU A 367 20.13 -3.34 -17.47
N GLU A 368 21.35 -3.01 -17.89
CA GLU A 368 22.29 -3.98 -18.48
C GLU A 368 22.77 -4.99 -17.45
N GLU A 369 23.17 -4.53 -16.27
CA GLU A 369 23.49 -5.41 -15.16
C GLU A 369 22.31 -6.34 -14.83
N ARG A 370 21.08 -5.82 -14.89
CA ARG A 370 19.89 -6.63 -14.67
C ARG A 370 19.68 -7.65 -15.78
N ALA A 371 19.84 -7.26 -17.04
CA ALA A 371 19.75 -8.16 -18.18
C ALA A 371 20.78 -9.28 -18.07
N GLU A 372 22.02 -8.97 -17.71
CA GLU A 372 23.08 -9.97 -17.51
C GLU A 372 22.76 -10.93 -16.35
N VAL A 373 22.15 -10.45 -15.26
CA VAL A 373 21.67 -11.33 -14.18
C VAL A 373 20.57 -12.27 -14.66
N LEU A 374 19.62 -11.77 -15.47
CA LEU A 374 18.53 -12.58 -16.02
C LEU A 374 19.03 -13.60 -17.05
N VAL A 375 19.91 -13.19 -17.97
CA VAL A 375 20.55 -14.10 -18.94
C VAL A 375 21.30 -15.22 -18.22
N ARG A 376 22.11 -14.90 -17.20
CA ARG A 376 22.80 -15.92 -16.39
C ARG A 376 21.85 -16.89 -15.67
N ARG A 377 20.64 -16.43 -15.32
CA ARG A 377 19.61 -17.29 -14.72
C ARG A 377 19.01 -18.24 -15.75
N VAL A 378 18.69 -17.74 -16.94
CA VAL A 378 18.22 -18.58 -18.06
C VAL A 378 19.27 -19.64 -18.41
N GLU A 379 20.55 -19.27 -18.49
CA GLU A 379 21.65 -20.21 -18.76
C GLU A 379 21.85 -21.26 -17.69
N ARG A 380 21.52 -20.94 -16.44
CA ARG A 380 21.56 -21.91 -15.35
C ARG A 380 20.45 -22.93 -15.54
N ILE A 381 19.23 -22.47 -15.81
CA ILE A 381 18.07 -23.33 -16.08
C ILE A 381 18.39 -24.25 -17.27
N GLU A 382 18.90 -23.73 -18.38
CA GLU A 382 19.29 -24.54 -19.54
C GLU A 382 20.35 -25.60 -19.23
N ARG A 383 21.37 -25.26 -18.43
CA ARG A 383 22.41 -26.22 -18.00
C ARG A 383 21.83 -27.30 -17.10
N GLU A 384 20.99 -26.94 -16.13
CA GLU A 384 20.30 -27.88 -15.25
C GLU A 384 19.42 -28.85 -16.06
N TRP A 385 18.65 -28.33 -17.01
CA TRP A 385 17.85 -29.11 -17.95
C TRP A 385 18.69 -30.06 -18.82
N SER A 386 19.82 -29.58 -19.35
CA SER A 386 20.71 -30.41 -20.17
C SER A 386 21.33 -31.55 -19.36
N GLY A 387 21.66 -31.30 -18.09
CA GLY A 387 22.12 -32.33 -17.16
C GLY A 387 21.04 -33.37 -16.86
N LEU A 388 19.80 -32.95 -16.61
CA LEU A 388 18.66 -33.84 -16.37
C LEU A 388 18.30 -34.71 -17.58
N ARG A 389 18.41 -34.16 -18.79
CA ARG A 389 18.20 -34.90 -20.05
C ARG A 389 19.20 -36.04 -20.25
N GLY A 390 20.39 -35.94 -19.69
CA GLY A 390 21.38 -37.02 -19.68
C GLY A 390 21.04 -38.17 -18.71
N MET A 391 20.05 -37.99 -17.84
CA MET A 391 19.72 -38.92 -16.75
C MET A 391 18.34 -39.58 -16.85
N VAL A 392 17.43 -39.13 -17.73
CA VAL A 392 16.03 -39.58 -17.78
C VAL A 392 15.67 -40.06 -19.19
N GLU A 393 14.99 -41.21 -19.30
CA GLU A 393 14.45 -41.70 -20.57
C GLU A 393 13.43 -40.72 -21.19
N SER A 394 13.62 -40.43 -22.47
CA SER A 394 13.03 -39.32 -23.23
C SER A 394 11.51 -39.16 -23.19
N ALA A 395 10.77 -40.20 -22.78
CA ALA A 395 9.30 -40.20 -22.77
C ALA A 395 8.67 -39.48 -21.56
N SER A 396 9.45 -39.17 -20.52
CA SER A 396 8.96 -38.48 -19.30
C SER A 396 9.40 -37.01 -19.17
N LEU A 397 10.09 -36.47 -20.19
CA LEU A 397 10.61 -35.11 -20.13
C LEU A 397 9.55 -34.08 -20.51
N VAL A 398 9.35 -33.10 -19.62
CA VAL A 398 8.63 -31.85 -19.90
C VAL A 398 9.27 -31.18 -21.14
N PRO A 399 8.50 -30.55 -22.05
CA PRO A 399 9.04 -29.94 -23.27
C PRO A 399 10.20 -28.99 -22.98
N ARG A 400 11.23 -29.03 -23.84
CA ARG A 400 12.41 -28.17 -23.78
C ARG A 400 11.94 -26.72 -23.59
N PRO A 401 12.52 -25.94 -22.66
CA PRO A 401 12.28 -24.50 -22.63
C PRO A 401 12.56 -23.97 -24.05
N ALA A 402 11.62 -23.23 -24.63
CA ALA A 402 11.74 -22.67 -26.00
C ALA A 402 12.87 -21.61 -26.13
N VAL A 403 13.75 -21.54 -25.15
CA VAL A 403 14.68 -20.46 -24.88
C VAL A 403 16.05 -20.85 -25.42
N ASP A 404 16.70 -19.92 -26.11
CA ASP A 404 18.11 -19.99 -26.45
C ASP A 404 18.84 -18.85 -25.75
N ALA A 405 19.47 -19.14 -24.61
CA ALA A 405 20.26 -18.17 -23.87
C ALA A 405 21.41 -17.59 -24.71
N ALA A 406 21.95 -18.34 -25.67
CA ALA A 406 22.99 -17.85 -26.56
C ALA A 406 22.47 -16.69 -27.42
N THR A 407 21.26 -16.81 -27.98
CA THR A 407 20.57 -15.71 -28.67
C THR A 407 20.35 -14.50 -27.74
N ARG A 408 19.90 -14.72 -26.49
CA ARG A 408 19.70 -13.62 -25.51
C ARG A 408 21.00 -12.89 -25.18
N ARG A 409 22.09 -13.63 -24.98
CA ARG A 409 23.42 -13.06 -24.74
C ARG A 409 23.98 -12.36 -25.97
N HIS A 410 23.74 -12.88 -27.17
CA HIS A 410 24.12 -12.20 -28.40
C HIS A 410 23.41 -10.85 -28.53
N ARG A 411 22.08 -10.84 -28.38
CA ARG A 411 21.29 -9.60 -28.39
C ARG A 411 21.77 -8.60 -27.34
N LEU A 412 22.04 -9.03 -26.10
CA LEU A 412 22.58 -8.14 -25.05
C LEU A 412 23.93 -7.50 -25.46
N ARG A 413 24.81 -8.25 -26.13
CA ARG A 413 26.07 -7.71 -26.66
C ARG A 413 25.85 -6.71 -27.78
N GLU A 414 24.92 -6.96 -28.70
CA GLU A 414 24.57 -6.04 -29.78
C GLU A 414 24.01 -4.72 -29.24
N LEU A 415 23.17 -4.75 -28.20
CA LEU A 415 22.67 -3.54 -27.55
C LEU A 415 23.80 -2.69 -26.96
N GLY A 416 24.88 -3.32 -26.52
CA GLY A 416 26.08 -2.64 -26.03
C GLY A 416 26.78 -1.77 -27.09
N LEU A 417 26.55 -2.07 -28.38
CA LEU A 417 27.15 -1.38 -29.53
C LEU A 417 26.31 -0.20 -30.04
N LEU A 418 25.07 -0.04 -29.57
CA LEU A 418 24.22 1.07 -29.97
C LEU A 418 24.79 2.40 -29.43
N ALA A 419 24.95 3.36 -30.33
CA ALA A 419 25.50 4.68 -30.01
C ALA A 419 24.50 5.60 -29.31
N ASP A 420 23.20 5.50 -29.65
CA ASP A 420 22.15 6.30 -29.03
C ASP A 420 21.66 5.64 -27.71
N PRO A 421 21.78 6.34 -26.57
CA PRO A 421 21.27 5.86 -25.28
C PRO A 421 19.75 5.61 -25.27
N GLN A 422 18.94 6.31 -26.06
CA GLN A 422 17.49 6.15 -26.09
C GLN A 422 17.06 4.88 -26.83
N ASP A 423 17.68 4.61 -27.99
CA ASP A 423 17.46 3.37 -28.73
C ASP A 423 17.88 2.18 -27.87
N ARG A 424 19.07 2.28 -27.27
CA ARG A 424 19.59 1.26 -26.34
C ARG A 424 18.65 1.02 -25.17
N LEU A 425 18.11 2.08 -24.56
CA LEU A 425 17.15 1.97 -23.46
C LEU A 425 15.86 1.27 -23.89
N THR A 426 15.34 1.59 -25.07
CA THR A 426 14.09 1.02 -25.60
C THR A 426 14.23 -0.47 -25.84
N GLU A 427 15.28 -0.87 -26.54
CA GLU A 427 15.58 -2.28 -26.81
C GLU A 427 15.87 -3.08 -25.53
N LEU A 428 16.59 -2.48 -24.58
CA LEU A 428 16.90 -3.14 -23.31
C LEU A 428 15.65 -3.37 -22.46
N LYS A 429 14.70 -2.42 -22.44
CA LYS A 429 13.37 -2.63 -21.81
C LYS A 429 12.59 -3.76 -22.47
N GLN A 430 12.71 -3.92 -23.80
CA GLN A 430 12.08 -5.03 -24.50
C GLN A 430 12.75 -6.36 -24.14
N LEU A 431 14.08 -6.46 -24.21
CA LEU A 431 14.83 -7.65 -23.82
C LEU A 431 14.51 -8.09 -22.38
N LEU A 432 14.43 -7.16 -21.43
CA LEU A 432 14.08 -7.45 -20.04
C LEU A 432 12.65 -8.00 -19.88
N ARG A 433 11.69 -7.53 -20.68
CA ARG A 433 10.33 -8.08 -20.68
C ARG A 433 10.35 -9.52 -21.20
N GLU A 434 10.97 -9.74 -22.34
CA GLU A 434 11.07 -11.07 -22.95
C GLU A 434 11.78 -12.08 -22.03
N LEU A 435 12.86 -11.67 -21.36
CA LEU A 435 13.58 -12.52 -20.38
C LEU A 435 12.72 -12.87 -19.16
N ARG A 436 11.86 -11.96 -18.69
CA ARG A 436 10.93 -12.21 -17.58
C ARG A 436 9.86 -13.21 -18.01
N ASP A 437 9.27 -13.01 -19.19
CA ASP A 437 8.27 -13.92 -19.76
C ASP A 437 8.85 -15.33 -19.98
N ASP A 438 10.11 -15.45 -20.40
CA ASP A 438 10.83 -16.72 -20.55
C ASP A 438 10.98 -17.46 -19.20
N LEU A 439 11.34 -16.72 -18.14
CA LEU A 439 11.49 -17.27 -16.79
C LEU A 439 10.16 -17.67 -16.17
N ASP A 440 9.11 -16.87 -16.35
CA ASP A 440 7.77 -17.16 -15.83
C ASP A 440 7.19 -18.42 -16.46
N ARG A 441 7.37 -18.60 -17.78
CA ARG A 441 7.01 -19.85 -18.48
C ARG A 441 7.75 -21.05 -17.93
N SER A 442 9.05 -20.92 -17.69
CA SER A 442 9.90 -22.00 -17.18
C SER A 442 9.53 -22.41 -15.74
N ASN A 443 9.15 -21.44 -14.90
CA ASN A 443 8.68 -21.68 -13.55
C ASN A 443 7.25 -22.28 -13.53
N GLY A 444 6.39 -21.90 -14.48
CA GLY A 444 5.02 -22.41 -14.62
C GLY A 444 4.95 -23.87 -15.09
N SER A 445 5.91 -24.32 -15.90
CA SER A 445 6.00 -25.71 -16.38
C SER A 445 6.50 -26.73 -15.33
N GLY A 446 6.88 -26.28 -14.13
CA GLY A 446 7.52 -27.09 -13.09
C GLY A 446 6.62 -27.54 -11.92
N ARG A 447 5.31 -27.27 -11.94
CA ARG A 447 4.38 -27.93 -11.00
C ARG A 447 3.84 -29.20 -11.66
N PRO A 448 4.28 -30.41 -11.27
CA PRO A 448 3.48 -31.58 -11.56
C PRO A 448 2.13 -31.36 -10.88
N GLY A 449 1.08 -31.29 -11.68
CA GLY A 449 -0.28 -31.40 -11.16
C GLY A 449 -0.33 -32.66 -10.30
N GLN A 450 -0.83 -32.54 -9.08
CA GLN A 450 -1.39 -33.70 -8.40
C GLN A 450 -2.34 -34.35 -9.40
N PRO A 451 -2.17 -35.63 -9.74
CA PRO A 451 -3.13 -36.33 -10.56
C PRO A 451 -4.48 -36.19 -9.86
N GLY A 452 -5.42 -35.54 -10.52
CA GLY A 452 -6.82 -35.61 -10.13
C GLY A 452 -7.16 -37.09 -10.01
N GLN A 453 -7.64 -37.48 -8.84
CA GLN A 453 -8.19 -38.82 -8.65
C GLN A 453 -9.20 -39.08 -9.77
N PRO A 454 -8.98 -40.12 -10.60
CA PRO A 454 -9.98 -40.60 -11.54
C PRO A 454 -11.21 -41.05 -10.76
N GLY A 455 -12.38 -40.81 -11.33
CA GLY A 455 -13.67 -41.09 -10.73
C GLY A 455 -13.74 -42.45 -10.04
N GLN A 456 -14.27 -42.44 -8.82
CA GLN A 456 -14.73 -43.66 -8.17
C GLN A 456 -16.07 -44.06 -8.83
N PRO A 457 -16.16 -45.25 -9.43
CA PRO A 457 -17.37 -45.72 -10.09
C PRO A 457 -18.42 -46.15 -9.06
N ASP A 458 -19.68 -46.01 -9.46
CA ASP A 458 -20.83 -46.72 -8.91
C ASP A 458 -20.54 -48.20 -8.64
N GLN A 459 -20.99 -48.70 -7.49
CA GLN A 459 -21.67 -50.00 -7.27
C GLN A 459 -21.62 -50.44 -5.78
N PRO A 460 -22.47 -51.37 -5.31
CA PRO A 460 -23.94 -51.38 -5.30
C PRO A 460 -24.49 -51.82 -3.91
N ASP A 461 -25.81 -51.97 -3.83
CA ASP A 461 -26.62 -52.57 -2.76
C ASP A 461 -25.99 -53.71 -1.92
N ARG A 462 -26.25 -53.66 -0.59
CA ARG A 462 -26.92 -54.72 0.25
C ARG A 462 -26.58 -54.57 1.75
N PRO A 463 -27.35 -55.18 2.68
CA PRO A 463 -28.80 -55.15 2.88
C PRO A 463 -29.14 -54.80 4.37
N ALA A 464 -30.43 -54.80 4.68
CA ALA A 464 -31.04 -54.37 5.94
C ALA A 464 -31.05 -55.42 7.09
N GLN A 465 -31.04 -54.87 8.33
CA GLN A 465 -31.78 -55.27 9.55
C GLN A 465 -31.40 -56.58 10.28
N PRO A 466 -31.73 -56.79 11.59
CA PRO A 466 -32.84 -56.22 12.43
C PRO A 466 -32.37 -55.59 13.78
N GLY A 467 -33.11 -54.79 14.57
CA GLY A 467 -34.51 -54.84 15.02
C GLY A 467 -34.61 -55.61 16.36
N LEU A 468 -34.60 -54.96 17.54
CA LEU A 468 -35.75 -54.70 18.47
C LEU A 468 -35.23 -54.78 19.95
N PRO A 469 -36.00 -54.50 21.03
CA PRO A 469 -36.99 -53.44 21.28
C PRO A 469 -36.92 -52.79 22.69
N GLY A 470 -37.57 -51.62 22.84
CA GLY A 470 -38.51 -51.32 23.95
C GLY A 470 -37.99 -51.03 25.37
N GLN A 471 -38.22 -49.81 25.86
CA GLN A 471 -39.16 -49.51 26.97
C GLN A 471 -39.03 -48.03 27.44
N ARG A 472 -40.12 -47.29 27.30
CA ARG A 472 -40.58 -46.17 28.16
C ARG A 472 -41.83 -46.71 28.91
N PRO A 473 -42.48 -46.00 29.88
CA PRO A 473 -42.22 -44.70 30.52
C PRO A 473 -42.44 -44.69 32.07
N GLY A 474 -42.20 -43.55 32.72
CA GLY A 474 -42.82 -43.17 34.02
C GLY A 474 -42.44 -41.74 34.40
N ARG A 475 -43.28 -40.73 34.15
CA ARG A 475 -44.22 -40.06 35.10
C ARG A 475 -43.61 -39.69 36.46
N GLY A 476 -43.65 -38.37 36.77
CA GLY A 476 -43.11 -37.69 37.96
C GLY A 476 -43.78 -38.05 39.30
N PRO A 477 -43.54 -37.27 40.39
CA PRO A 477 -44.28 -36.00 40.54
C PRO A 477 -43.60 -34.85 41.34
N ALA A 478 -44.22 -33.67 41.22
CA ALA A 478 -44.57 -32.66 42.26
C ALA A 478 -43.51 -32.00 43.19
N GLU A 479 -43.48 -30.66 43.06
CA GLU A 479 -43.64 -29.62 44.09
C GLU A 479 -43.19 -29.82 45.55
N ARG A 480 -42.45 -28.79 46.03
CA ARG A 480 -42.58 -28.00 47.28
C ARG A 480 -41.23 -27.26 47.46
N ARG A 481 -41.12 -25.95 47.72
CA ARG A 481 -41.96 -24.96 48.40
C ARG A 481 -41.81 -23.59 47.77
#